data_AF-A0A6M1Z2D1-F1
#
_entry.id   AF-A0A6M1Z2D1-F1
#
_cell.length_a   1.000
_cell.length_b   1.000
_cell.length_c   1.000
_cell.angle_alpha   90.00
_cell.angle_beta   90.00
_cell.angle_gamma   90.00
#
_symmetry.space_group_name_H-M   'P 1'
#
loop_
_entity.id
_entity.type
_entity.pdbx_description
1 polymer ?
#
loop_
_entity_poly.entity_id
_entity_poly.type
_entity_poly.pdbx_seq_one_letter_code
_entity_poly.pdbx_strand_id
1 'polypeptide(L)'
;MSKTFIHEFRLKTTPKQEKILNIILELARYLYNAVLGEGLKRIKLIKESKLNTKAKKDKNYKLYNEINKFYNFSDFSLQSFAIKTKNECNIKNHLDTHACQKIATRAYLALY
;
A
#
# COMPACT_ATOMS: atom_id res chain seq x y z
N MET A 1 -33.24 -11.52 0.69
CA MET A 1 -32.18 -10.47 0.62
C MET A 1 -32.85 -9.15 0.31
N SER A 2 -32.69 -8.14 1.18
CA SER A 2 -33.21 -6.78 0.93
C SER A 2 -32.39 -6.12 -0.18
N LYS A 3 -33.04 -5.47 -1.15
CA LYS A 3 -32.37 -4.70 -2.20
C LYS A 3 -31.88 -3.38 -1.60
N THR A 4 -30.57 -3.25 -1.40
CA THR A 4 -29.93 -1.98 -1.08
C THR A 4 -29.41 -1.32 -2.36
N PHE A 5 -29.44 0.01 -2.41
CA PHE A 5 -28.80 0.80 -3.45
C PHE A 5 -28.00 1.93 -2.81
N ILE A 6 -26.92 2.34 -3.48
CA ILE A 6 -26.09 3.47 -3.06
C ILE A 6 -26.54 4.68 -3.89
N HIS A 7 -26.84 5.78 -3.22
CA HIS A 7 -27.11 7.06 -3.86
C HIS A 7 -25.94 8.00 -3.60
N GLU A 8 -25.33 8.52 -4.67
CA GLU A 8 -24.16 9.38 -4.59
C GLU A 8 -24.54 10.81 -4.96
N PHE A 9 -24.07 11.77 -4.16
CA PHE A 9 -24.20 13.19 -4.44
C PHE A 9 -22.84 13.77 -4.82
N ARG A 10 -22.84 14.70 -5.77
CA ARG A 10 -21.63 15.46 -6.09
C ARG A 10 -21.25 16.34 -4.91
N LEU A 11 -19.98 16.29 -4.54
CA LEU A 11 -19.43 17.21 -3.54
C LEU A 11 -19.41 18.63 -4.13
N LYS A 12 -20.12 19.57 -3.51
CA LYS A 12 -20.07 20.98 -3.89
C LYS A 12 -18.89 21.65 -3.18
N THR A 13 -17.80 21.87 -3.91
CA THR A 13 -16.58 22.49 -3.37
C THR A 13 -16.43 23.95 -3.80
N THR A 14 -15.82 24.74 -2.93
CA THR A 14 -15.25 26.04 -3.30
C THR A 14 -13.89 25.84 -3.99
N PRO A 15 -13.40 26.80 -4.79
CA PRO A 15 -12.08 26.70 -5.44
C PRO A 15 -10.93 26.44 -4.45
N LYS A 16 -11.02 26.98 -3.23
CA LYS A 16 -10.04 26.74 -2.16
C LYS A 16 -10.04 25.28 -1.69
N GLN A 17 -11.21 24.69 -1.51
CA GLN A 17 -11.35 23.29 -1.10
C GLN A 17 -10.84 22.34 -2.19
N GLU A 18 -11.17 22.64 -3.45
CA GLU A 18 -10.71 21.84 -4.60
C GLU A 18 -9.18 21.84 -4.72
N LYS A 19 -8.54 23.01 -4.53
CA LYS A 19 -7.07 23.10 -4.48
C LYS A 19 -6.47 22.21 -3.38
N ILE A 20 -7.06 22.21 -2.19
CA ILE A 20 -6.59 21.36 -1.07
C ILE A 20 -6.77 19.88 -1.41
N LEU A 21 -7.94 19.49 -1.94
CA LEU A 21 -8.21 18.11 -2.34
C LEU A 21 -7.23 17.63 -3.41
N ASN A 22 -6.96 18.45 -4.43
CA ASN A 22 -6.01 18.11 -5.49
C ASN A 22 -4.60 17.88 -4.94
N ILE A 23 -4.14 18.70 -3.99
CA ILE A 23 -2.85 18.48 -3.32
C ILE A 23 -2.86 17.14 -2.58
N ILE A 24 -3.89 16.87 -1.78
CA ILE A 24 -3.98 15.60 -1.00
C ILE A 24 -3.98 14.39 -1.94
N LEU A 25 -4.77 14.43 -3.01
CA LEU A 25 -4.88 13.34 -3.98
C LEU A 25 -3.55 13.08 -4.70
N GLU A 26 -2.83 14.13 -5.09
CA GLU A 26 -1.52 13.99 -5.71
C GLU A 26 -0.48 13.41 -4.75
N LEU A 27 -0.45 13.86 -3.50
CA LEU A 27 0.43 13.31 -2.49
C LEU A 27 0.09 11.85 -2.16
N ALA A 28 -1.20 11.50 -2.12
CA ALA A 28 -1.67 10.13 -1.96
C ALA A 28 -1.21 9.24 -3.13
N ARG A 29 -1.27 9.75 -4.37
CA ARG A 29 -0.78 9.05 -5.57
C ARG A 29 0.73 8.80 -5.50
N TYR A 30 1.52 9.79 -5.06
CA TYR A 30 2.96 9.59 -4.86
C TYR A 30 3.26 8.54 -3.80
N LEU A 31 2.57 8.58 -2.66
CA LEU A 31 2.73 7.59 -1.62
C LEU A 31 2.35 6.18 -2.10
N TYR A 32 1.23 6.05 -2.82
CA TYR A 32 0.81 4.79 -3.43
C TYR A 32 1.91 4.20 -4.32
N ASN A 33 2.46 5.01 -5.24
CA ASN A 33 3.51 4.57 -6.15
C ASN A 33 4.79 4.18 -5.41
N ALA A 34 5.16 4.91 -4.35
CA ALA A 34 6.31 4.57 -3.52
C ALA A 34 6.12 3.21 -2.82
N VAL A 35 4.94 2.97 -2.23
CA VAL A 35 4.63 1.68 -1.58
C VAL A 35 4.59 0.54 -2.59
N LEU A 36 3.97 0.76 -3.76
CA LEU A 36 3.93 -0.23 -4.83
C LEU A 36 5.32 -0.60 -5.32
N GLY A 37 6.19 0.40 -5.55
CA GLY A 37 7.57 0.20 -5.96
C GLY A 37 8.39 -0.60 -4.93
N GLU A 38 8.25 -0.27 -3.65
CA GLU A 38 8.90 -1.01 -2.56
C GLU A 38 8.37 -2.46 -2.48
N GLY A 39 7.05 -2.66 -2.63
CA GLY A 39 6.44 -3.98 -2.69
C GLY A 39 6.98 -4.84 -3.84
N LEU A 40 7.06 -4.27 -5.05
CA LEU A 40 7.64 -4.95 -6.23
C LEU A 40 9.11 -5.30 -6.02
N LYS A 41 9.89 -4.41 -5.40
CA LYS A 41 11.29 -4.66 -5.04
C LYS A 41 11.42 -5.84 -4.07
N ARG A 42 10.59 -5.90 -3.01
CA ARG A 42 10.59 -7.02 -2.06
C ARG A 42 10.21 -8.34 -2.74
N ILE A 43 9.19 -8.33 -3.60
CA ILE A 43 8.79 -9.51 -4.39
C ILE A 43 9.92 -9.99 -5.29
N LYS A 44 10.63 -9.08 -5.96
CA LYS A 44 11.78 -9.43 -6.81
C LYS A 44 12.85 -10.17 -5.99
N LEU A 45 13.22 -9.64 -4.83
CA LEU A 45 14.18 -10.28 -3.93
C LEU A 45 13.71 -11.65 -3.44
N ILE A 46 12.43 -11.80 -3.09
CA ILE A 46 11.84 -13.09 -2.74
C ILE A 46 11.97 -14.08 -3.90
N LYS A 47 11.62 -13.65 -5.13
CA LYS A 47 11.68 -14.48 -6.34
C LYS A 47 13.09 -14.96 -6.66
N GLU A 48 14.10 -14.11 -6.47
CA GLU A 48 15.52 -14.42 -6.70
C GLU A 48 16.15 -15.28 -5.59
N SER A 49 15.51 -15.37 -4.42
CA SER A 49 16.05 -16.15 -3.30
C SER A 49 16.03 -17.66 -3.55
N LYS A 50 17.13 -18.34 -3.21
CA LYS A 50 17.23 -19.81 -3.25
C LYS A 50 16.18 -20.48 -2.34
N LEU A 51 15.83 -19.82 -1.23
CA LEU A 51 14.82 -20.28 -0.28
C LEU A 51 13.44 -20.39 -0.94
N ASN A 52 13.06 -19.41 -1.76
CA ASN A 52 11.79 -19.43 -2.47
C ASN A 52 11.75 -20.53 -3.55
N THR A 53 12.86 -20.77 -4.25
CA THR A 53 12.98 -21.89 -5.18
C THR A 53 12.76 -23.23 -4.48
N LYS A 54 13.34 -23.41 -3.28
CA LYS A 54 13.12 -24.61 -2.45
C LYS A 54 11.68 -24.71 -1.97
N ALA A 55 11.11 -23.61 -1.44
CA ALA A 55 9.72 -23.56 -0.98
C ALA A 55 8.72 -23.92 -2.09
N LYS A 56 8.97 -23.46 -3.33
CA LYS A 56 8.18 -23.82 -4.51
C LYS A 56 8.23 -25.30 -4.83
N LYS A 57 9.43 -25.90 -4.83
CA LYS A 57 9.62 -27.32 -5.14
C LYS A 57 8.89 -28.20 -4.11
N ASP A 58 9.03 -27.87 -2.83
CA ASP A 58 8.51 -28.67 -1.73
C ASP A 58 7.04 -28.32 -1.37
N LYS A 59 6.43 -27.32 -2.05
CA LYS A 59 5.12 -26.74 -1.74
C LYS A 59 4.94 -26.43 -0.24
N ASN A 60 5.99 -25.93 0.39
CA ASN A 60 6.04 -25.74 1.84
C ASN A 60 5.55 -24.35 2.26
N TYR A 61 4.29 -24.27 2.68
CA TYR A 61 3.64 -23.04 3.15
C TYR A 61 4.33 -22.36 4.35
N LYS A 62 4.94 -23.12 5.26
CA LYS A 62 5.64 -22.55 6.42
C LYS A 62 6.87 -21.76 5.97
N LEU A 63 7.64 -22.33 5.04
CA LEU A 63 8.81 -21.69 4.50
C LEU A 63 8.46 -20.42 3.71
N TYR A 64 7.33 -20.39 2.99
CA TYR A 64 6.83 -19.16 2.37
C TYR A 64 6.56 -18.06 3.39
N ASN A 65 5.93 -18.39 4.51
CA ASN A 65 5.66 -17.42 5.57
C ASN A 65 6.96 -16.89 6.20
N GLU A 66 7.96 -17.75 6.39
CA GLU A 66 9.28 -17.35 6.89
C GLU A 66 10.01 -16.43 5.91
N ILE A 67 9.97 -16.73 4.61
CA ILE A 67 10.55 -15.89 3.56
C ILE A 67 9.86 -14.53 3.52
N ASN A 68 8.53 -14.50 3.56
CA ASN A 68 7.76 -13.25 3.61
C ASN A 68 8.12 -12.42 4.84
N LYS A 69 8.27 -13.04 6.02
CA LYS A 69 8.75 -12.34 7.21
C LYS A 69 10.17 -11.79 7.04
N PHE A 70 11.09 -12.60 6.51
CA PHE A 70 12.49 -12.20 6.30
C PHE A 70 12.63 -10.97 5.39
N TYR A 71 11.87 -10.92 4.30
CA TYR A 71 11.86 -9.79 3.37
C TYR A 71 10.89 -8.67 3.77
N ASN A 72 10.27 -8.73 4.96
CA ASN A 72 9.23 -7.81 5.40
C ASN A 72 8.15 -7.63 4.34
N PHE A 73 7.59 -8.71 3.84
CA PHE A 73 6.54 -8.71 2.82
C PHE A 73 5.20 -9.14 3.42
N SER A 74 4.42 -8.15 3.84
CA SER A 74 3.05 -8.27 4.33
C SER A 74 2.33 -6.93 4.21
N ASP A 75 0.99 -6.93 4.22
CA ASP A 75 0.19 -5.69 4.26
C ASP A 75 0.66 -4.75 5.38
N PHE A 76 0.78 -5.28 6.60
CA PHE A 76 1.22 -4.52 7.76
C PHE A 76 2.62 -3.90 7.60
N SER A 77 3.56 -4.64 7.01
CA SER A 77 4.93 -4.13 6.78
C SER A 77 4.97 -3.00 5.74
N LEU A 78 4.09 -3.03 4.74
CA LEU A 78 3.98 -1.98 3.74
C LEU A 78 3.21 -0.77 4.27
N GLN A 79 2.20 -0.98 5.13
CA GLN A 79 1.58 0.11 5.90
C GLN A 79 2.61 0.83 6.79
N SER A 80 3.46 0.07 7.47
CA SER A 80 4.54 0.62 8.31
C SER A 80 5.54 1.42 7.48
N PHE A 81 5.92 0.89 6.31
CA PHE A 81 6.74 1.62 5.33
C PHE A 81 6.07 2.92 4.90
N ALA A 82 4.77 2.90 4.53
CA ALA A 82 4.04 4.10 4.11
C ALA A 82 4.00 5.18 5.19
N ILE A 83 3.77 4.80 6.45
CA ILE A 83 3.78 5.75 7.59
C ILE A 83 5.18 6.35 7.77
N LYS A 84 6.22 5.52 7.70
CA LYS A 84 7.62 5.98 7.79
C LYS A 84 7.94 6.96 6.66
N THR A 85 7.65 6.60 5.40
CA THR A 85 7.86 7.48 4.24
C THR A 85 7.09 8.79 4.37
N LYS A 86 5.83 8.74 4.81
CA LYS A 86 5.04 9.96 5.07
C LYS A 86 5.71 10.88 6.09
N ASN A 87 6.22 10.30 7.18
CA ASN A 87 6.83 11.07 8.26
C ASN A 87 8.21 11.64 7.89
N GLU A 88 8.94 10.98 6.99
CA GLU A 88 10.25 11.42 6.49
C GLU A 88 10.13 12.46 5.36
N CYS A 89 8.99 12.52 4.66
CA CYS A 89 8.76 13.44 3.55
C CYS A 89 7.93 14.67 3.96
N ASN A 90 7.95 15.71 3.11
CA ASN A 90 7.17 16.94 3.29
C ASN A 90 5.64 16.76 3.20
N ILE A 91 5.16 15.52 3.09
CA ILE A 91 3.73 15.17 3.01
C ILE A 91 3.10 14.88 4.39
N LYS A 92 3.90 14.88 5.46
CA LYS A 92 3.50 14.53 6.83
C LYS A 92 2.18 15.18 7.29
N ASN A 93 2.01 16.46 6.99
CA ASN A 93 0.86 17.26 7.45
C ASN A 93 -0.32 17.25 6.47
N HIS A 94 -0.17 16.60 5.31
CA HIS A 94 -1.20 16.55 4.27
C HIS A 94 -1.96 15.23 4.21
N LEU A 95 -1.42 14.17 4.82
CA LEU A 95 -2.06 12.84 4.86
C LEU A 95 -2.15 12.33 6.30
N ASP A 96 -3.35 11.93 6.70
CA ASP A 96 -3.55 11.25 7.98
C ASP A 96 -3.01 9.81 7.94
N THR A 97 -2.69 9.29 9.11
CA THR A 97 -2.08 7.96 9.24
C THR A 97 -3.00 6.85 8.73
N HIS A 98 -4.33 6.97 8.90
CA HIS A 98 -5.27 5.95 8.46
C HIS A 98 -5.44 5.95 6.94
N ALA A 99 -5.46 7.11 6.29
CA ALA A 99 -5.41 7.20 4.84
C ALA A 99 -4.13 6.57 4.30
N CYS A 100 -2.96 6.84 4.89
CA CYS A 100 -1.70 6.19 4.49
C CYS A 100 -1.77 4.66 4.59
N GLN A 101 -2.33 4.12 5.69
CA GLN A 101 -2.53 2.68 5.84
C GLN A 101 -3.43 2.12 4.73
N LYS A 102 -4.56 2.77 4.44
CA LYS A 102 -5.48 2.33 3.38
C LYS A 102 -4.86 2.42 1.99
N ILE A 103 -4.10 3.47 1.71
CA ILE A 103 -3.35 3.62 0.46
C ILE A 103 -2.33 2.47 0.32
N ALA A 104 -1.59 2.17 1.39
CA ALA A 104 -0.63 1.09 1.40
C ALA A 104 -1.27 -0.28 1.17
N THR A 105 -2.43 -0.53 1.80
CA THR A 105 -3.19 -1.77 1.56
C THR A 105 -3.68 -1.86 0.12
N ARG A 106 -4.14 -0.75 -0.48
CA ARG A 106 -4.51 -0.76 -1.90
C ARG A 106 -3.31 -1.10 -2.79
N ALA A 107 -2.13 -0.54 -2.49
CA ALA A 107 -0.90 -0.84 -3.23
C ALA A 107 -0.49 -2.31 -3.05
N TYR A 108 -0.58 -2.85 -1.82
CA TYR A 108 -0.30 -4.26 -1.53
C TYR A 108 -1.23 -5.21 -2.29
N LEU A 109 -2.53 -4.91 -2.31
CA LEU A 109 -3.51 -5.72 -3.05
C LEU A 109 -3.29 -5.70 -4.56
N ALA A 110 -2.69 -4.63 -5.11
CA ALA A 110 -2.34 -4.54 -6.53
C ALA A 110 -1.07 -5.32 -6.92
N LEU A 111 -0.37 -5.94 -5.96
CA LEU A 111 0.80 -6.78 -6.23
C LEU A 111 0.44 -8.22 -6.62
N TYR A 112 -0.83 -8.60 -6.49
CA TYR A 112 -1.41 -9.89 -6.84
C TYR A 112 -2.35 -9.74 -8.04
#